data_AF-A4L699-F1
#
_entry.id   AF-A4L699-F1
#
_cell.length_a   1.000
_cell.length_b   1.000
_cell.length_c   1.000
_cell.angle_alpha   90.00
_cell.angle_beta   90.00
_cell.angle_gamma   90.00
#
_symmetry.space_group_name_H-M   'P 1'
#
loop_
_entity.id
_entity.type
_entity.pdbx_description
1 polymer ?
#
loop_
_entity_poly.entity_id
_entity_poly.type
_entity_poly.pdbx_seq_one_letter_code
_entity_poly.pdbx_strand_id
1 'polypeptide(L)'
;ARNLETLRHRYNQSGGLHTIQRVYGCDLLSNGSVHGSERYGYDGRDFISFELRSKSFVAADDAAEITRRLWEEKGTVAEGRENYLKHICPEWLQKYISYGWKELKRK
;
A
#
# COMPACT_ATOMS: atom_id res chain seq x y z
N ALA A 1 -11.59 -11.20 2.97
CA ALA A 1 -12.26 -11.55 4.24
C ALA A 1 -11.29 -11.67 5.41
N ARG A 2 -10.21 -12.48 5.33
CA ARG A 2 -9.29 -12.76 6.47
C ARG A 2 -8.69 -11.53 7.16
N ASN A 3 -8.47 -10.43 6.42
CA ASN A 3 -7.90 -9.20 7.00
C ASN A 3 -8.90 -8.47 7.92
N LEU A 4 -10.20 -8.41 7.57
CA LEU A 4 -11.21 -7.71 8.38
C LEU A 4 -11.39 -8.36 9.75
N GLU A 5 -11.47 -9.69 9.78
CA GLU A 5 -11.62 -10.44 11.04
C GLU A 5 -10.35 -10.36 11.89
N THR A 6 -9.17 -10.42 11.27
CA THR A 6 -7.89 -10.22 11.98
C THR A 6 -7.83 -8.86 12.66
N LEU A 7 -8.23 -7.78 11.97
CA LEU A 7 -8.24 -6.44 12.55
C LEU A 7 -9.29 -6.32 13.66
N ARG A 8 -10.50 -6.82 13.43
CA ARG A 8 -11.55 -6.83 14.45
C ARG A 8 -11.07 -7.47 15.76
N HIS A 9 -10.37 -8.61 15.67
CA HIS A 9 -9.78 -9.26 16.84
C HIS A 9 -8.67 -8.44 17.49
N ARG A 10 -7.76 -7.84 16.71
CA ARG A 10 -6.65 -7.02 17.25
C ARG A 10 -7.12 -5.75 17.96
N TYR A 11 -8.24 -5.19 17.53
CA TYR A 11 -8.88 -4.04 18.17
C TYR A 11 -9.92 -4.43 19.23
N ASN A 12 -10.04 -5.73 19.57
CA ASN A 12 -10.97 -6.26 20.57
C ASN A 12 -12.45 -5.86 20.32
N GLN A 13 -12.86 -5.82 19.05
CA GLN A 13 -14.22 -5.46 18.65
C GLN A 13 -15.11 -6.72 18.56
N SER A 14 -16.29 -6.69 19.16
CA SER A 14 -17.18 -7.86 19.27
C SER A 14 -18.30 -7.90 18.22
N GLY A 15 -18.46 -6.84 17.43
CA GLY A 15 -19.51 -6.73 16.41
C GLY A 15 -19.51 -5.34 15.77
N GLY A 16 -20.42 -5.15 14.81
CA GLY A 16 -20.49 -3.93 14.01
C GLY A 16 -19.92 -4.11 12.59
N LEU A 17 -20.14 -3.07 11.77
CA LEU A 17 -19.70 -3.04 10.38
C LEU A 17 -18.37 -2.29 10.34
N HIS A 18 -17.35 -2.95 9.80
CA HIS A 18 -15.99 -2.44 9.72
C HIS A 18 -15.51 -2.36 8.28
N THR A 19 -14.55 -1.48 8.04
CA THR A 19 -14.02 -1.23 6.70
C THR A 19 -12.50 -1.37 6.67
N ILE A 20 -11.99 -1.98 5.61
CA ILE A 20 -10.57 -1.93 5.26
C ILE A 20 -10.45 -1.21 3.93
N GLN A 21 -9.52 -0.28 3.86
CA GLN A 21 -9.17 0.43 2.65
C GLN A 21 -7.70 0.18 2.33
N ARG A 22 -7.38 0.06 1.04
CA ARG A 22 -6.01 -0.02 0.54
C ARG A 22 -5.85 0.98 -0.57
N VAL A 23 -4.87 1.86 -0.43
CA VAL A 23 -4.46 2.81 -1.47
C VAL A 23 -3.04 2.45 -1.86
N TYR A 24 -2.80 2.22 -3.15
CA TYR A 24 -1.48 1.85 -3.64
C TYR A 24 -1.29 2.34 -5.07
N GLY A 25 -0.05 2.67 -5.42
CA GLY A 25 0.28 3.20 -6.74
C GLY A 25 1.69 3.76 -6.79
N CYS A 26 2.05 4.31 -7.94
CA CYS A 26 3.33 4.94 -8.15
C CYS A 26 3.19 6.19 -9.03
N ASP A 27 4.09 7.12 -8.82
CA ASP A 27 4.27 8.33 -9.61
C ASP A 27 5.59 8.25 -10.36
N LEU A 28 5.55 8.62 -11.64
CA LEU A 28 6.73 8.82 -12.48
C LEU A 28 7.08 10.31 -12.51
N LEU A 29 8.19 10.67 -11.86
CA LEU A 29 8.65 12.04 -11.81
C LEU A 29 9.46 12.41 -13.05
N SER A 30 9.54 13.70 -13.37
CA SER A 30 10.24 14.22 -14.56
C SER A 30 11.74 13.91 -14.57
N ASN A 31 12.35 13.72 -13.40
CA ASN A 31 13.74 13.29 -13.24
C ASN A 31 13.95 11.78 -13.43
N GLY A 32 12.91 11.03 -13.82
CA GLY A 32 12.93 9.59 -14.01
C GLY A 32 12.83 8.77 -12.71
N SER A 33 12.73 9.41 -11.55
CA SER A 33 12.53 8.69 -10.28
C SER A 33 11.09 8.21 -10.12
N VAL A 34 10.94 7.07 -9.43
CA VAL A 34 9.64 6.47 -9.10
C VAL A 34 9.37 6.70 -7.62
N HIS A 35 8.25 7.34 -7.31
CA HIS A 35 7.69 7.33 -5.96
C HIS A 35 6.60 6.27 -5.89
N GLY A 36 6.73 5.32 -4.96
CA GLY A 36 5.69 4.32 -4.71
C GLY A 36 5.01 4.60 -3.38
N SER A 37 3.70 4.43 -3.34
CA SER A 37 2.91 4.51 -2.11
C SER A 37 2.09 3.25 -1.94
N GLU A 38 2.02 2.75 -0.72
CA GLU A 38 1.03 1.76 -0.32
C GLU A 38 0.63 1.97 1.14
N ARG A 39 -0.67 2.19 1.36
CA ARG A 39 -1.26 2.48 2.66
C ARG A 39 -2.51 1.62 2.86
N TYR A 40 -2.70 1.16 4.08
CA TYR A 40 -3.89 0.49 4.54
C TYR A 40 -4.55 1.33 5.62
N GLY A 41 -5.87 1.44 5.56
CA GLY A 41 -6.70 2.06 6.58
C GLY A 41 -7.74 1.09 7.12
N TYR A 42 -8.13 1.30 8.38
CA TYR A 42 -9.16 0.55 9.08
C TYR A 42 -10.14 1.52 9.74
N ASP A 43 -11.43 1.36 9.46
CA ASP A 43 -12.50 2.26 9.94
C ASP A 43 -12.18 3.75 9.72
N GLY A 44 -11.66 4.06 8.53
CA GLY A 44 -11.30 5.42 8.10
C GLY A 44 -10.02 5.99 8.74
N ARG A 45 -9.30 5.21 9.57
CA ARG A 45 -8.04 5.61 10.19
C ARG A 45 -6.85 4.94 9.52
N ASP A 46 -5.70 5.60 9.54
CA ASP A 46 -4.45 4.98 9.11
C ASP A 46 -4.16 3.73 9.95
N PHE A 47 -3.71 2.67 9.28
CA PHE A 47 -3.37 1.40 9.92
C PHE A 47 -1.90 1.05 9.70
N ILE A 48 -1.48 0.83 8.45
CA ILE A 48 -0.07 0.53 8.13
C ILE A 48 0.27 1.05 6.74
N SER A 49 1.47 1.62 6.58
CA SER A 49 2.02 2.01 5.27
C SER A 49 3.35 1.32 4.99
N PHE A 50 3.71 1.26 3.71
CA PHE A 50 5.01 0.78 3.26
C PHE A 50 5.84 1.93 2.70
N GLU A 51 7.04 2.10 3.25
CA GLU A 51 8.01 3.10 2.82
C GLU A 51 8.99 2.50 1.83
N LEU A 52 8.84 2.83 0.55
CA LEU A 52 9.62 2.21 -0.53
C LEU A 52 11.12 2.45 -0.39
N ARG A 53 11.52 3.62 0.11
CA ARG A 53 12.93 4.01 0.21
C ARG A 53 13.69 3.19 1.25
N SER A 54 13.10 3.03 2.43
CA SER A 54 13.67 2.23 3.53
C SER A 54 13.31 0.75 3.45
N LYS A 55 12.37 0.38 2.57
CA LYS A 55 11.79 -0.97 2.46
C LYS A 55 11.19 -1.46 3.78
N SER A 56 10.64 -0.53 4.55
CA SER A 56 10.13 -0.80 5.89
C SER A 56 8.65 -0.46 6.00
N PHE A 57 8.01 -0.98 7.02
CA PHE A 57 6.61 -0.69 7.29
C PHE A 57 6.49 0.35 8.42
N VAL A 58 5.50 1.23 8.31
CA VAL A 58 5.18 2.20 9.35
C VAL A 58 3.79 1.86 9.89
N ALA A 59 3.75 1.41 11.15
CA ALA A 59 2.51 1.13 11.86
C ALA A 59 1.92 2.43 12.43
N ALA A 60 0.59 2.56 12.38
CA ALA A 60 -0.11 3.73 12.91
C ALA A 60 -0.38 3.62 14.43
N ASP A 61 -0.52 2.40 14.95
CA ASP A 61 -0.79 2.12 16.36
C ASP A 61 -0.31 0.72 16.80
N ASP A 62 -0.52 0.38 18.08
CA ASP A 62 -0.09 -0.89 18.69
C ASP A 62 -0.73 -2.13 18.04
N ALA A 63 -1.95 -2.02 17.51
CA ALA A 63 -2.60 -3.12 16.81
C ALA A 63 -1.96 -3.34 15.43
N ALA A 64 -1.57 -2.27 14.76
CA ALA A 64 -0.81 -2.30 13.51
C ALA A 64 0.61 -2.84 13.68
N GLU A 65 1.25 -2.58 14.82
CA GLU A 65 2.59 -3.07 15.17
C GLU A 65 2.69 -4.60 15.11
N ILE A 66 1.63 -5.31 15.48
CA ILE A 66 1.55 -6.77 15.34
C ILE A 66 1.68 -7.20 13.87
N THR A 67 1.04 -6.45 12.96
CA THR A 67 1.17 -6.69 11.51
C THR A 67 2.57 -6.39 11.02
N ARG A 68 3.13 -5.26 11.46
CA ARG A 68 4.45 -4.80 11.06
C ARG A 68 5.49 -5.88 11.30
N ARG A 69 5.58 -6.35 12.55
CA ARG A 69 6.52 -7.40 12.97
C ARG A 69 6.36 -8.68 12.15
N LEU A 70 5.12 -9.14 11.95
CA LEU A 70 4.84 -10.35 11.17
C LEU A 70 5.28 -10.22 9.70
N TRP A 71 5.10 -9.05 9.09
CA TRP A 71 5.48 -8.82 7.70
C TRP A 71 6.99 -8.64 7.53
N GLU A 72 7.64 -7.97 8.49
CA GLU A 72 9.09 -7.79 8.50
C GLU A 72 9.82 -9.11 8.79
N GLU A 73 9.33 -9.92 9.74
CA GLU A 73 9.87 -11.25 10.03
C GLU A 73 9.81 -12.17 8.80
N LYS A 74 8.73 -12.09 8.02
CA LYS A 74 8.58 -12.88 6.80
C LYS A 74 9.47 -12.42 5.65
N GLY A 75 9.87 -11.16 5.60
CA GLY A 75 10.70 -10.53 4.54
C GLY A 75 10.05 -10.44 3.15
N THR A 76 9.47 -11.53 2.67
CA THR A 76 8.81 -11.70 1.37
C THR A 76 7.71 -10.67 1.07
N VAL A 77 7.06 -10.14 2.11
CA VAL A 77 6.03 -9.10 1.95
C VAL A 77 6.67 -7.78 1.51
N ALA A 78 7.81 -7.40 2.10
CA ALA A 78 8.53 -6.19 1.72
C ALA A 78 9.09 -6.31 0.29
N GLU A 79 9.68 -7.46 -0.04
CA GLU A 79 10.25 -7.73 -1.37
C GLU A 79 9.18 -7.68 -2.48
N GLY A 80 8.02 -8.30 -2.24
CA GLY A 80 6.92 -8.28 -3.22
C GLY A 80 6.38 -6.87 -3.47
N ARG A 81 6.26 -6.07 -2.40
CA ARG A 81 5.81 -4.67 -2.50
C ARG A 81 6.84 -3.79 -3.18
N GLU A 82 8.11 -3.97 -2.84
CA GLU A 82 9.21 -3.27 -3.50
C GLU A 82 9.20 -3.57 -5.00
N ASN A 83 9.15 -4.85 -5.38
CA ASN A 83 9.14 -5.26 -6.78
C ASN A 83 7.95 -4.65 -7.53
N TYR A 84 6.76 -4.67 -6.92
CA TYR A 84 5.58 -4.06 -7.52
C TYR A 84 5.77 -2.55 -7.72
N LEU A 85 6.19 -1.82 -6.69
CA LEU A 85 6.27 -0.37 -6.73
C LEU A 85 7.44 0.15 -7.58
N LYS A 86 8.56 -0.57 -7.64
CA LYS A 86 9.74 -0.17 -8.43
C LYS A 86 9.66 -0.56 -9.90
N HIS A 87 8.99 -1.66 -10.23
CA HIS A 87 9.08 -2.24 -11.57
C HIS A 87 7.70 -2.37 -12.22
N ILE A 88 6.79 -3.10 -11.58
CA ILE A 88 5.50 -3.43 -12.19
C ILE A 88 4.66 -2.17 -12.37
N CYS A 89 4.45 -1.40 -11.30
CA CYS A 89 3.62 -0.20 -11.35
C CYS A 89 4.09 0.81 -12.42
N PRO A 90 5.36 1.23 -12.48
CA PRO A 90 5.81 2.19 -13.48
C PRO A 90 5.72 1.65 -14.91
N GLU A 91 5.96 0.35 -15.14
CA GLU A 91 5.78 -0.28 -16.45
C GLU A 91 4.32 -0.19 -16.92
N TRP A 92 3.37 -0.55 -16.05
CA TRP A 92 1.95 -0.45 -16.35
C TRP A 92 1.50 1.00 -16.55
N LEU A 93 2.03 1.94 -15.75
CA LEU A 93 1.72 3.36 -15.88
C LEU A 93 2.17 3.91 -17.24
N GLN A 94 3.41 3.61 -17.67
CA GLN A 94 3.90 4.02 -19.00
C GLN A 94 3.05 3.42 -20.12
N LYS A 95 2.67 2.15 -20.00
CA LYS A 95 1.80 1.48 -20.97
C LYS A 95 0.44 2.16 -21.09
N TYR A 96 -0.23 2.45 -19.98
CA TYR A 96 -1.54 3.10 -20.02
C TYR A 96 -1.49 4.56 -20.46
N ILE A 97 -0.43 5.29 -20.08
CA ILE A 97 -0.19 6.63 -20.60
C ILE A 97 -0.06 6.59 -22.13
N SER A 98 0.61 5.58 -22.70
CA SER A 98 0.75 5.45 -24.16
C SER A 98 -0.60 5.25 -24.85
N TYR A 99 -1.53 4.54 -24.23
CA TYR A 99 -2.88 4.30 -24.77
C TYR A 99 -3.78 5.54 -24.64
N GLY A 100 -3.70 6.24 -23.50
CA GLY A 100 -4.56 7.38 -23.18
C GLY A 100 -3.97 8.74 -23.52
N TRP A 101 -2.79 8.82 -24.15
CA TRP A 101 -1.99 10.04 -24.25
C TRP A 101 -2.77 11.25 -24.78
N LYS A 102 -3.59 11.05 -25.82
CA LYS A 102 -4.38 12.12 -26.44
C LYS A 102 -5.41 12.70 -25.47
N GLU A 103 -6.10 11.85 -24.72
CA GLU A 103 -7.12 12.26 -23.76
C GLU A 103 -6.51 12.85 -22.49
N LEU A 104 -5.44 12.24 -21.98
CA LEU A 104 -4.76 12.68 -20.75
C LEU A 104 -4.09 14.06 -20.89
N LYS A 105 -3.76 14.48 -22.12
CA LYS A 105 -3.19 15.82 -22.39
C LYS A 105 -4.23 16.87 -22.80
N ARG A 106 -5.50 16.49 -22.90
CA ARG A 106 -6.57 17.44 -23.22
C ARG A 106 -6.76 18.39 -22.03
N LYS A 107 -6.56 19.69 -22.26
CA LYS A 107 -6.83 20.74 -21.28
C LYS A 107 -8.32 21.03 -21.16
#